data_AF-A0A7Y2AG86-F1
#
_entry.id   AF-A0A7Y2AG86-F1
#
_cell.length_a   1.000
_cell.length_b   1.000
_cell.length_c   1.000
_cell.angle_alpha   90.00
_cell.angle_beta   90.00
_cell.angle_gamma   90.00
#
_symmetry.space_group_name_H-M   'P 1'
#
loop_
_entity.id
_entity.type
_entity.pdbx_description
1 polymer ?
#
loop_
_entity_poly.entity_id
_entity_poly.type
_entity_poly.pdbx_seq_one_letter_code
_entity_poly.pdbx_strand_id
1 'polypeptide(L)'
;MNLLDIALISAIIILLAILAVLFNLLRWWFQCYLAGAPVAAFQIVAMHLRRTPIKLICEQRIRAKYVGVELSAQQLEEAHLHGADIKKAVDALCLAKRNDQQVSWQDLIAGDLGEQND
;
A
#
# COMPACT_ATOMS: atom_id res chain seq x y z
N MET A 1 12.70 -20.72 -39.17
CA MET A 1 11.77 -19.88 -38.38
C MET A 1 11.58 -18.60 -39.17
N ASN A 2 10.38 -18.38 -39.71
CA ASN A 2 10.11 -17.25 -40.57
C ASN A 2 10.08 -15.95 -39.75
N LEU A 3 10.30 -14.80 -40.39
CA LEU A 3 10.25 -13.49 -39.72
C LEU A 3 8.89 -13.25 -39.03
N LEU A 4 7.80 -13.78 -39.63
CA LEU A 4 6.44 -13.75 -39.07
C LEU A 4 6.31 -14.58 -37.79
N ASP A 5 6.97 -15.75 -37.71
CA ASP A 5 6.94 -16.59 -36.51
C ASP A 5 7.63 -15.88 -35.34
N ILE A 6 8.75 -15.21 -35.61
CA ILE A 6 9.49 -14.43 -34.61
C ILE A 6 8.66 -13.24 -34.13
N ALA A 7 8.01 -12.52 -35.05
CA ALA A 7 7.14 -11.39 -34.71
C ALA A 7 5.95 -11.83 -33.83
N LEU A 8 5.29 -12.94 -34.18
CA LEU A 8 4.17 -13.47 -33.40
C LEU A 8 4.58 -13.87 -31.99
N ILE A 9 5.70 -14.58 -31.84
CA ILE A 9 6.24 -14.98 -30.54
C ILE A 9 6.57 -13.74 -29.70
N SER A 10 7.21 -12.72 -30.29
CA SER A 10 7.55 -11.49 -29.59
C SER A 10 6.31 -10.72 -29.09
N ALA A 11 5.25 -10.65 -29.90
CA ALA A 11 4.00 -10.00 -29.53
C ALA A 11 3.30 -10.71 -28.37
N ILE A 12 3.29 -12.04 -28.37
CA ILE A 12 2.72 -12.85 -27.28
C ILE A 12 3.49 -12.60 -25.98
N ILE A 13 4.83 -12.55 -26.03
CA ILE A 13 5.66 -12.28 -24.84
C ILE A 13 5.36 -10.90 -24.25
N ILE A 14 5.27 -9.87 -25.09
CA ILE A 14 4.94 -8.50 -24.66
C ILE A 14 3.55 -8.47 -24.02
N LEU A 15 2.56 -9.11 -24.65
CA LEU A 15 1.20 -9.21 -24.11
C LEU A 15 1.20 -9.90 -22.74
N LEU A 16 1.92 -11.01 -22.60
CA LEU A 16 2.02 -11.73 -21.33
C LEU A 16 2.66 -10.87 -20.23
N ALA A 17 3.68 -10.09 -20.57
CA ALA A 17 4.35 -9.19 -19.64
C ALA A 17 3.40 -8.09 -19.14
N ILE A 18 2.60 -7.49 -20.03
CA ILE A 18 1.59 -6.49 -19.66
C ILE A 18 0.52 -7.10 -18.75
N LEU A 19 0.02 -8.29 -19.09
CA LEU A 19 -0.95 -9.01 -18.26
C LEU A 19 -0.38 -9.32 -16.87
N ALA A 20 0.88 -9.75 -16.77
CA ALA A 20 1.53 -10.04 -15.50
C ALA A 20 1.60 -8.82 -14.57
N VAL A 21 1.92 -7.64 -15.12
CA VAL A 21 1.94 -6.38 -14.35
C VAL A 21 0.54 -6.02 -13.85
N LEU A 22 -0.47 -6.12 -14.73
CA LEU A 22 -1.85 -5.83 -14.37
C LEU A 22 -2.35 -6.78 -13.27
N PHE A 23 -2.06 -8.07 -13.40
CA PHE A 23 -2.44 -9.08 -12.42
C PHE A 23 -1.80 -8.83 -11.04
N ASN A 24 -0.56 -8.33 -11.00
CA ASN A 24 0.10 -8.00 -9.74
C ASN A 24 -0.59 -6.83 -9.03
N LEU A 25 -1.08 -5.82 -9.75
CA LEU A 25 -1.85 -4.71 -9.17
C LEU A 25 -3.20 -5.19 -8.59
N LEU A 26 -3.92 -6.01 -9.33
CA LEU A 26 -5.19 -6.60 -8.87
C LEU A 26 -5.00 -7.51 -7.66
N ARG A 27 -3.87 -8.23 -7.58
CA ARG A 27 -3.58 -9.13 -6.46
C ARG A 27 -3.56 -8.39 -5.11
N TRP A 28 -2.91 -7.23 -5.04
CA TRP A 28 -2.86 -6.42 -3.82
C TRP A 28 -4.22 -5.82 -3.47
N TRP A 29 -4.97 -5.37 -4.48
CA TRP A 29 -6.34 -4.90 -4.29
C TRP A 29 -7.23 -5.98 -3.66
N PHE A 30 -7.16 -7.20 -4.20
CA PHE A 30 -7.96 -8.32 -3.74
C PHE A 30 -7.58 -8.75 -2.32
N GLN A 31 -6.29 -8.72 -1.97
CA GLN A 31 -5.82 -8.98 -0.61
C GLN A 31 -6.42 -7.99 0.40
N CYS A 32 -6.39 -6.69 0.09
CA CYS A 32 -7.01 -5.65 0.91
C CYS A 32 -8.54 -5.84 1.05
N TYR A 33 -9.20 -6.19 -0.05
CA TYR A 33 -10.65 -6.41 -0.09
C TYR A 33 -11.08 -7.59 0.78
N LEU A 34 -10.42 -8.75 0.61
CA LEU A 34 -10.71 -9.96 1.39
C LEU A 34 -10.43 -9.79 2.89
N ALA A 35 -9.45 -8.96 3.24
CA ALA A 35 -9.11 -8.68 4.64
C ALA A 35 -10.05 -7.67 5.32
N GLY A 36 -11.14 -7.25 4.65
CA GLY A 36 -12.10 -6.31 5.23
C GLY A 36 -11.58 -4.86 5.31
N ALA A 37 -10.49 -4.55 4.61
CA ALA A 37 -9.88 -3.23 4.53
C ALA A 37 -9.93 -2.70 3.09
N PRO A 38 -11.12 -2.58 2.47
CA PRO A 38 -11.24 -2.27 1.05
C PRO A 38 -10.56 -0.92 0.73
N VAL A 39 -9.84 -0.92 -0.38
CA VAL A 39 -9.20 0.25 -0.99
C VAL A 39 -9.82 0.41 -2.38
N ALA A 40 -10.11 1.65 -2.80
CA ALA A 40 -10.68 1.85 -4.13
C ALA A 40 -9.65 1.45 -5.20
N ALA A 41 -10.08 0.74 -6.25
CA ALA A 41 -9.20 0.35 -7.35
C ALA A 41 -8.50 1.57 -7.98
N PHE A 42 -9.23 2.69 -8.11
CA PHE A 42 -8.67 3.97 -8.57
C PHE A 42 -7.55 4.49 -7.65
N GLN A 43 -7.66 4.33 -6.33
CA GLN A 43 -6.59 4.73 -5.40
C GLN A 43 -5.34 3.87 -5.59
N ILE A 44 -5.47 2.58 -5.88
CA ILE A 44 -4.32 1.70 -6.17
C ILE A 44 -3.61 2.12 -7.46
N VAL A 45 -4.36 2.47 -8.49
CA VAL A 45 -3.79 3.01 -9.73
C VAL A 45 -3.09 4.35 -9.46
N ALA A 46 -3.69 5.23 -8.67
CA ALA A 46 -3.08 6.51 -8.28
C ALA A 46 -1.80 6.33 -7.47
N MET A 47 -1.79 5.42 -6.48
CA MET A 47 -0.62 5.04 -5.69
C MET A 47 0.49 4.48 -6.58
N HIS A 48 0.14 3.64 -7.56
CA HIS A 48 1.10 3.10 -8.52
C HIS A 48 1.78 4.20 -9.33
N LEU A 49 1.00 5.16 -9.84
CA LEU A 49 1.50 6.29 -10.62
C LEU A 49 2.42 7.20 -9.81
N ARG A 50 2.11 7.40 -8.52
CA ARG A 50 2.94 8.16 -7.56
C ARG A 50 4.18 7.39 -7.08
N ARG A 51 4.39 6.15 -7.54
CA ARG A 51 5.44 5.23 -7.09
C ARG A 51 5.37 4.88 -5.59
N THR A 52 4.20 4.99 -5.00
CA THR A 52 3.94 4.60 -3.61
C THR A 52 3.92 3.06 -3.49
N PRO A 53 4.54 2.47 -2.45
CA PRO A 53 4.55 1.02 -2.25
C PRO A 53 3.17 0.50 -1.83
N ILE A 54 2.34 0.10 -2.81
CA ILE A 54 0.97 -0.42 -2.62
C ILE A 54 0.93 -1.56 -1.60
N LYS A 55 1.90 -2.49 -1.69
CA LYS A 55 2.01 -3.63 -0.77
C LYS A 55 2.08 -3.17 0.69
N LEU A 56 2.95 -2.21 0.98
CA LEU A 56 3.15 -1.68 2.33
C LEU A 56 1.87 -1.07 2.88
N ILE A 57 1.22 -0.21 2.08
CA ILE A 57 -0.03 0.46 2.48
C ILE A 57 -1.13 -0.56 2.75
N CYS A 58 -1.30 -1.55 1.86
CA CYS A 58 -2.29 -2.60 2.06
C CYS A 58 -2.03 -3.41 3.34
N GLU A 59 -0.80 -3.87 3.56
CA GLU A 59 -0.45 -4.65 4.76
C GLU A 59 -0.68 -3.86 6.06
N GLN A 60 -0.27 -2.59 6.10
CA GLN A 60 -0.45 -1.74 7.28
C GLN A 60 -1.92 -1.39 7.53
N ARG A 61 -2.69 -1.14 6.46
CA ARG A 61 -4.14 -0.90 6.57
C ARG A 61 -4.88 -2.11 7.12
N ILE A 62 -4.54 -3.32 6.66
CA ILE A 62 -5.11 -4.57 7.15
C ILE A 62 -4.80 -4.73 8.65
N ARG A 63 -3.56 -4.46 9.05
CA ARG A 63 -3.14 -4.53 10.46
C ARG A 63 -3.89 -3.54 11.34
N ALA A 64 -4.02 -2.29 10.91
CA ALA A 64 -4.79 -1.27 11.64
C ALA A 64 -6.26 -1.68 11.78
N LYS A 65 -6.88 -2.17 10.70
CA LYS A 65 -8.28 -2.64 10.71
C LYS A 65 -8.47 -3.82 11.65
N TYR A 66 -7.51 -4.74 11.72
CA TYR A 66 -7.56 -5.93 12.58
C TYR A 66 -7.67 -5.58 14.07
N VAL A 67 -7.04 -4.49 14.52
CA VAL A 67 -7.14 -3.98 15.90
C VAL A 67 -8.30 -2.98 16.10
N GLY A 68 -9.13 -2.77 15.08
CA GLY A 68 -10.27 -1.85 15.14
C GLY A 68 -9.89 -0.38 15.00
N VAL A 69 -8.78 -0.08 14.33
CA VAL A 69 -8.38 1.28 13.98
C VAL A 69 -8.79 1.58 12.54
N GLU A 70 -9.56 2.64 12.36
CA GLU A 70 -9.92 3.15 11.03
C GLU A 70 -8.85 4.12 10.52
N LEU A 71 -7.91 3.62 9.72
CA LEU A 71 -7.00 4.44 8.92
C LEU A 71 -7.40 4.36 7.46
N SER A 72 -7.33 5.48 6.73
CA SER A 72 -7.54 5.51 5.28
C SER A 72 -6.24 5.14 4.53
N ALA A 73 -6.36 4.55 3.33
CA ALA A 73 -5.19 4.28 2.49
C ALA A 73 -4.47 5.58 2.11
N GLN A 74 -5.23 6.68 1.97
CA GLN A 74 -4.70 8.00 1.68
C GLN A 74 -3.87 8.56 2.85
N GLN A 75 -4.29 8.38 4.10
CA GLN A 75 -3.50 8.82 5.26
C GLN A 75 -2.15 8.08 5.36
N LEU A 76 -2.15 6.78 5.06
CA LEU A 76 -0.93 5.98 5.02
C LEU A 76 -0.02 6.42 3.87
N GLU A 77 -0.59 6.73 2.70
CA GLU A 77 0.15 7.27 1.56
C GLU A 77 0.74 8.65 1.87
N GLU A 78 -0.04 9.57 2.42
CA GLU A 78 0.42 10.91 2.79
C GLU A 78 1.58 10.83 3.79
N ALA A 79 1.45 10.02 4.84
CA ALA A 79 2.54 9.78 5.79
C ALA A 79 3.80 9.23 5.11
N HIS A 80 3.65 8.30 4.17
CA HIS A 80 4.77 7.76 3.40
C HIS A 80 5.47 8.84 2.56
N LEU A 81 4.69 9.68 1.88
CA LEU A 81 5.21 10.74 1.02
C LEU A 81 5.93 11.83 1.83
N HIS A 82 5.54 12.03 3.09
CA HIS A 82 6.24 12.90 4.03
C HIS A 82 7.50 12.26 4.63
N GLY A 83 7.81 11.00 4.32
CA GLY A 83 9.01 10.30 4.81
C GLY A 83 8.84 9.61 6.17
N ALA A 84 7.62 9.58 6.72
CA ALA A 84 7.37 8.91 7.99
C ALA A 84 7.40 7.38 7.86
N ASP A 85 7.85 6.69 8.90
CA ASP A 85 7.81 5.23 8.97
C ASP A 85 6.39 4.74 9.32
N ILE A 86 5.64 4.40 8.28
CA ILE A 86 4.28 3.86 8.39
C ILE A 86 4.23 2.62 9.30
N LYS A 87 5.23 1.73 9.25
CA LYS A 87 5.22 0.49 10.05
C LYS A 87 5.31 0.83 11.53
N LYS A 88 6.28 1.67 11.88
CA LYS A 88 6.49 2.14 13.26
C LYS A 88 5.24 2.85 13.80
N ALA A 89 4.66 3.76 13.02
CA ALA A 89 3.45 4.49 13.41
C ALA A 89 2.24 3.55 13.61
N VAL A 90 2.00 2.61 12.69
CA VAL A 90 0.89 1.67 12.82
C VAL A 90 1.10 0.70 13.98
N ASP A 91 2.33 0.22 14.21
CA ASP A 91 2.63 -0.66 15.35
C ASP A 91 2.45 0.07 16.69
N ALA A 92 2.90 1.32 16.80
CA ALA A 92 2.66 2.16 17.98
C ALA A 92 1.17 2.39 18.23
N LEU A 93 0.40 2.65 17.17
CA LEU A 93 -1.04 2.84 17.25
C LEU A 93 -1.76 1.54 17.65
N CYS A 94 -1.32 0.40 17.12
CA CYS A 94 -1.81 -0.93 17.54
C CYS A 94 -1.52 -1.19 19.02
N LEU A 95 -0.35 -0.81 19.51
CA LEU A 95 0.02 -0.97 20.92
C LEU A 95 -0.84 -0.07 21.82
N ALA A 96 -0.99 1.20 21.46
CA ALA A 96 -1.84 2.15 22.17
C ALA A 96 -3.28 1.64 22.27
N LYS A 97 -3.82 1.08 21.17
CA LYS A 97 -5.17 0.51 21.14
C LYS A 97 -5.33 -0.70 22.07
N ARG A 98 -4.29 -1.54 22.21
CA ARG A 98 -4.30 -2.67 23.15
C ARG A 98 -4.23 -2.24 24.61
N ASN A 99 -3.54 -1.12 24.88
CA ASN A 99 -3.42 -0.54 26.21
C ASN A 99 -4.55 0.44 26.56
N ASP A 100 -5.56 0.55 25.70
CA ASP A 100 -6.67 1.53 25.80
C ASP A 100 -6.19 3.00 25.94
N GLN A 101 -5.02 3.30 25.38
CA GLN A 101 -4.47 4.64 25.32
C GLN A 101 -4.97 5.37 24.07
N GLN A 102 -5.43 6.61 24.25
CA GLN A 102 -5.80 7.47 23.15
C GLN A 102 -4.54 8.10 22.55
N VAL A 103 -4.18 7.64 21.35
CA VAL A 103 -3.08 8.20 20.56
C VAL A 103 -3.61 8.54 19.17
N SER A 104 -3.36 9.77 18.72
CA SER A 104 -3.75 10.21 17.39
C SER A 104 -2.72 9.75 16.36
N TRP A 105 -3.19 9.39 15.17
CA TRP A 105 -2.33 9.13 14.01
C TRP A 105 -1.42 10.33 13.70
N GLN A 106 -1.95 11.55 13.80
CA GLN A 106 -1.22 12.77 13.47
C GLN A 106 -0.06 13.01 14.44
N ASP A 107 -0.28 12.74 15.73
CA ASP A 107 0.76 12.92 16.76
C ASP A 107 1.92 11.93 16.55
N LEU A 108 1.61 10.68 16.15
CA LEU A 108 2.63 9.68 15.86
C LEU A 108 3.48 10.05 14.64
N ILE A 109 2.85 10.55 13.58
CA ILE A 109 3.56 11.01 12.39
C ILE A 109 4.39 12.26 12.70
N ALA A 110 3.84 13.23 13.43
CA ALA A 110 4.56 14.43 13.82
C ALA A 110 5.79 14.11 14.69
N GLY A 111 5.66 13.18 15.63
CA GLY A 111 6.77 12.70 16.45
C GLY A 111 7.88 12.03 15.63
N ASP A 112 7.51 11.13 14.70
CA ASP A 112 8.49 10.43 13.86
C ASP A 112 9.24 11.39 12.91
N LEU A 113 8.53 12.38 12.35
CA LEU A 113 9.14 13.40 11.50
C LEU A 113 10.03 14.37 12.31
N GLY A 114 9.72 14.61 13.57
CA GLY A 114 10.57 15.37 14.49
C GLY A 114 11.89 14.64 14.76
N GLU A 115 11.83 13.36 15.10
CA GLU A 115 13.02 12.53 15.38
C GLU A 115 13.98 12.41 14.18
N GLN A 116 13.49 12.49 12.94
CA GLN A 116 14.35 12.42 11.75
C GLN A 116 15.10 13.73 11.45
N ASN A 117 14.69 14.87 12.03
CA ASN A 117 15.24 16.19 11.75
C ASN A 117 16.26 16.68 12.80
N ASP A 118 16.45 15.94 13.91
CA ASP A 118 17.42 16.21 14.98
C ASP A 118 18.68 15.33 14.85
#